data_AF-A0A1M5Q5H6-F1
#
_entry.id   AF-A0A1M5Q5H6-F1
#
_cell.length_a   1.000
_cell.length_b   1.000
_cell.length_c   1.000
_cell.angle_alpha   90.00
_cell.angle_beta   90.00
_cell.angle_gamma   90.00
#
_symmetry.space_group_name_H-M   'P 1'
#
loop_
_entity.id
_entity.type
_entity.pdbx_description
1 polymer ?
#
loop_
_entity_poly.entity_id
_entity_poly.type
_entity_poly.pdbx_seq_one_letter_code
_entity_poly.pdbx_strand_id
1 'polypeptide(L)'
;MLAFHERLSAIAAGFVLLLLCNPAPGFARGSQVGHDDPWNPEHIERLPPEVRNAVIRMCRDSPRAGHYFATYFNNSHLMKLHFEHLHCDGQAAFCRGDSCLHEEYGSTRGHYRLLKSYYGSKND
;
A
#
# COMPACT_ATOMS: atom_id res chain seq x y z
N MET A 1 47.22 -35.40 -56.96
CA MET A 1 47.94 -34.86 -55.79
C MET A 1 47.22 -33.58 -55.37
N LEU A 2 46.77 -33.55 -54.12
CA LEU A 2 46.04 -32.54 -53.33
C LEU A 2 46.45 -31.08 -53.62
N ALA A 3 45.70 -30.00 -53.36
CA ALA A 3 44.31 -29.72 -53.00
C ALA A 3 44.22 -28.18 -53.07
N PHE A 4 43.28 -27.61 -53.83
CA PHE A 4 42.99 -26.17 -53.82
C PHE A 4 41.99 -25.89 -52.71
N HIS A 5 42.47 -25.59 -51.52
CA HIS A 5 41.67 -24.96 -50.47
C HIS A 5 42.61 -24.31 -49.46
N GLU A 6 42.08 -23.47 -48.57
CA GLU A 6 42.81 -22.59 -47.65
C GLU A 6 43.28 -21.31 -48.38
N ARG A 7 42.69 -20.13 -48.23
CA ARG A 7 42.57 -19.38 -46.96
C ARG A 7 41.68 -18.12 -47.13
N LEU A 8 40.41 -18.25 -47.49
CA LEU A 8 39.55 -17.06 -47.71
C LEU A 8 38.22 -17.02 -46.93
N SER A 9 37.93 -18.00 -46.05
CA SER A 9 36.55 -18.14 -45.54
C SER A 9 36.30 -17.64 -44.10
N ALA A 10 37.31 -17.38 -43.27
CA ALA A 10 37.06 -17.12 -41.84
C ALA A 10 36.72 -15.66 -41.50
N ILE A 11 37.23 -14.68 -42.25
CA ILE A 11 37.11 -13.26 -41.87
C ILE A 11 35.80 -12.64 -42.38
N ALA A 12 35.31 -13.08 -43.54
CA ALA A 12 34.09 -12.52 -44.15
C ALA A 12 32.81 -12.92 -43.38
N ALA A 13 32.77 -14.12 -42.78
CA ALA A 13 31.61 -14.59 -42.03
C ALA A 13 31.41 -13.85 -40.68
N GLY A 14 32.50 -13.40 -40.04
CA GLY A 14 32.42 -12.68 -38.77
C GLY A 14 31.83 -11.28 -38.89
N PHE A 15 32.11 -10.59 -40.00
CA PHE A 15 31.60 -9.23 -40.24
C PHE A 15 30.09 -9.20 -40.54
N VAL A 16 29.56 -10.19 -41.24
CA VAL A 16 28.13 -10.26 -41.57
C VAL A 16 27.28 -10.48 -40.31
N LEU A 17 27.78 -11.24 -39.32
CA LEU A 17 27.05 -11.51 -38.08
C LEU A 17 26.92 -10.26 -37.18
N LEU A 18 27.91 -9.37 -37.20
CA LEU A 18 27.92 -8.13 -36.41
C LEU A 18 26.96 -7.07 -36.95
N LEU A 19 26.67 -7.08 -38.25
CA LEU A 19 25.74 -6.13 -38.89
C LEU A 19 24.25 -6.41 -38.60
N LEU A 20 23.91 -7.62 -38.16
CA LEU A 20 22.53 -8.02 -37.84
C LEU A 20 22.12 -7.67 -36.39
N CYS A 21 23.07 -7.29 -35.52
CA CYS A 21 22.80 -6.88 -34.15
C CYS A 21 22.68 -5.35 -34.04
N ASN A 22 21.68 -4.75 -34.71
CA ASN A 22 21.20 -3.44 -34.30
C ASN A 22 20.08 -3.63 -33.27
N PRO A 23 20.34 -3.50 -31.95
CA PRO A 23 19.24 -3.41 -31.00
C PRO A 23 18.48 -2.13 -31.33
N ALA A 24 17.24 -2.27 -31.79
CA ALA A 24 16.33 -1.13 -31.85
C ALA A 24 16.28 -0.50 -30.45
N PRO A 25 16.29 0.84 -30.31
CA PRO A 25 16.07 1.47 -29.02
C PRO A 25 14.66 1.10 -28.54
N GLY A 26 14.59 0.05 -27.74
CA GLY A 26 13.40 -0.33 -27.01
C GLY A 26 13.20 0.71 -25.93
N PHE A 27 12.36 1.72 -26.19
CA PHE A 27 11.89 2.62 -25.15
C PHE A 27 11.04 1.81 -24.18
N ALA A 28 11.64 1.37 -23.07
CA ALA A 28 10.90 0.85 -21.94
C ALA A 28 10.04 1.99 -21.40
N ARG A 29 8.74 1.97 -21.71
CA ARG A 29 7.76 2.82 -21.03
C ARG A 29 7.64 2.31 -19.59
N GLY A 30 8.42 2.88 -18.68
CA GLY A 30 8.12 2.75 -17.26
C GLY A 30 6.74 3.36 -17.02
N SER A 31 5.81 2.62 -16.43
CA SER A 31 4.60 3.27 -15.93
C SER A 31 5.05 4.23 -14.83
N GLN A 32 4.58 5.47 -14.92
CA GLN A 32 4.64 6.36 -13.78
C GLN A 32 3.74 5.69 -12.74
N VAL A 33 4.35 5.09 -11.71
CA VAL A 33 3.63 4.64 -10.53
C VAL A 33 3.10 5.92 -9.89
N GLY A 34 1.92 6.36 -10.32
CA GLY A 34 1.14 7.31 -9.55
C GLY A 34 0.98 6.65 -8.18
N HIS A 35 1.57 7.26 -7.16
CA HIS A 35 1.26 6.83 -5.80
C HIS A 35 -0.24 7.01 -5.62
N ASP A 36 -0.96 5.91 -5.45
CA ASP A 36 -2.35 5.95 -5.02
C ASP A 36 -2.42 6.81 -3.75
N ASP A 37 -3.45 7.66 -3.63
CA ASP A 37 -3.66 8.44 -2.41
C ASP A 37 -3.71 7.47 -1.22
N PRO A 38 -2.79 7.57 -0.24
CA PRO A 38 -2.78 6.66 0.90
C PRO A 38 -4.06 6.76 1.74
N TRP A 39 -4.86 7.82 1.57
CA TRP A 39 -6.10 8.06 2.29
C TRP A 39 -7.31 7.62 1.46
N ASN A 40 -7.88 6.46 1.78
CA ASN A 40 -9.03 5.90 1.06
C ASN A 40 -10.26 5.76 1.99
N PRO A 41 -11.45 6.31 1.62
CA PRO A 41 -12.67 6.16 2.41
C PRO A 41 -13.12 4.69 2.55
N GLU A 42 -12.74 3.82 1.62
CA GLU A 42 -13.10 2.40 1.65
C GLU A 42 -12.57 1.68 2.90
N HIS A 43 -11.46 2.15 3.48
CA HIS A 43 -10.95 1.65 4.77
C HIS A 43 -11.91 1.93 5.92
N ILE A 44 -12.73 2.98 5.83
CA ILE A 44 -13.81 3.28 6.80
C ILE A 44 -15.07 2.47 6.48
N GLU A 45 -15.42 2.36 5.19
CA GLU A 45 -16.66 1.69 4.77
C GLU A 45 -16.70 0.21 5.13
N ARG A 46 -15.54 -0.46 5.08
CA ARG A 46 -15.35 -1.88 5.43
C ARG A 46 -15.38 -2.17 6.93
N LEU A 47 -15.41 -1.15 7.80
CA LEU A 47 -15.49 -1.36 9.24
C LEU A 47 -16.85 -1.95 9.65
N PRO A 48 -16.91 -2.68 10.79
CA PRO A 48 -18.17 -3.06 11.40
C PRO A 48 -19.08 -1.83 11.58
N PRO A 49 -20.40 -1.92 11.30
CA PRO A 49 -21.28 -0.75 11.26
C PRO A 49 -21.23 0.12 12.51
N GLU A 50 -21.20 -0.50 13.69
CA GLU A 50 -21.07 0.14 15.00
C GLU A 50 -19.79 0.97 15.14
N VAL A 51 -18.67 0.46 14.63
CA VAL A 51 -17.36 1.12 14.69
C VAL A 51 -17.30 2.21 13.63
N ARG A 52 -17.73 1.92 12.40
CA ARG A 52 -17.86 2.89 11.31
C ARG A 52 -18.65 4.12 11.76
N ASN A 53 -19.81 3.90 12.38
CA ASN A 53 -20.66 4.98 12.87
C ASN A 53 -19.99 5.78 14.00
N ALA A 54 -19.18 5.13 14.87
CA ALA A 54 -18.41 5.83 15.88
C ALA A 54 -17.36 6.75 15.25
N VAL A 55 -16.60 6.26 14.27
CA VAL A 55 -15.56 7.02 13.57
C VAL A 55 -16.18 8.18 12.77
N ILE A 56 -17.27 7.96 12.04
CA ILE A 56 -17.96 9.02 11.28
C ILE A 56 -18.40 10.16 12.21
N ARG A 57 -18.88 9.86 13.43
CA ARG A 57 -19.28 10.90 14.40
C ARG A 57 -18.11 11.71 14.96
N MET A 58 -16.88 11.23 14.84
CA MET A 58 -15.69 11.97 15.29
C MET A 58 -15.25 13.01 14.25
N CYS A 59 -15.61 12.81 12.98
CA CYS A 59 -15.34 13.77 11.92
C CYS A 59 -16.56 14.68 11.67
N ARG A 60 -16.31 15.92 11.22
CA ARG A 60 -17.37 16.81 10.72
C ARG A 60 -17.80 16.42 9.31
N ASP A 61 -16.82 16.02 8.49
CA ASP A 61 -16.97 15.60 7.12
C ASP A 61 -16.65 14.10 6.96
N SER A 62 -16.75 13.57 5.74
CA SER A 62 -16.49 12.16 5.44
C SER A 62 -15.04 11.77 5.76
N PRO A 63 -14.79 10.84 6.71
CA PRO A 63 -13.45 10.37 7.01
C PRO A 63 -12.82 9.59 5.85
N ARG A 64 -11.50 9.73 5.71
CA ARG A 64 -10.64 8.82 4.95
C ARG A 64 -9.64 8.17 5.89
N ALA A 65 -9.21 6.96 5.59
CA ALA A 65 -8.27 6.24 6.43
C ALA A 65 -7.12 5.67 5.61
N GLY A 66 -5.96 5.52 6.26
CA GLY A 66 -4.84 4.76 5.72
C GLY A 66 -5.04 3.24 5.89
N HIS A 67 -4.19 2.47 5.22
CA HIS A 67 -4.24 1.00 5.23
C HIS A 67 -4.25 0.40 6.64
N TYR A 68 -3.49 0.98 7.57
CA TYR A 68 -3.32 0.50 8.94
C TYR A 68 -4.28 1.13 9.96
N PHE A 69 -5.34 1.80 9.50
CA PHE A 69 -6.31 2.40 10.42
C PHE A 69 -6.98 1.36 11.34
N ALA A 70 -7.27 0.16 10.84
CA ALA A 70 -7.91 -0.89 11.61
C ALA A 70 -7.16 -2.21 11.47
N THR A 71 -6.67 -2.73 12.59
CA THR A 71 -5.97 -4.02 12.66
C THR A 71 -6.81 -5.02 13.43
N TYR A 72 -7.03 -6.21 12.84
CA TYR A 72 -7.83 -7.28 13.45
C TYR A 72 -6.94 -8.34 14.08
N PHE A 73 -7.31 -8.80 15.26
CA PHE A 73 -6.60 -9.80 16.05
C PHE A 73 -7.56 -10.89 16.53
N ASN A 74 -6.99 -12.01 16.99
CA ASN A 74 -7.74 -13.09 17.62
C ASN A 74 -8.94 -13.53 16.76
N ASN A 75 -8.71 -13.92 15.50
CA ASN A 75 -9.76 -14.31 14.54
C ASN A 75 -10.88 -13.25 14.40
N SER A 76 -10.50 -11.98 14.36
CA SER A 76 -11.43 -10.84 14.32
C SER A 76 -12.35 -10.74 15.55
N HIS A 77 -11.97 -11.31 16.69
CA HIS A 77 -12.64 -11.03 17.96
C HIS A 77 -12.15 -9.73 18.61
N LEU A 78 -10.98 -9.24 18.21
CA LEU A 78 -10.43 -7.97 18.67
C LEU A 78 -10.04 -7.11 17.47
N MET A 79 -10.25 -5.80 17.56
CA MET A 79 -9.86 -4.83 16.55
C MET A 79 -9.23 -3.62 17.24
N LYS A 80 -8.06 -3.18 16.76
CA LYS A 80 -7.40 -1.94 17.21
C LYS A 80 -7.54 -0.90 16.12
N LEU A 81 -7.97 0.30 16.49
CA LEU A 81 -7.99 1.48 15.64
C LEU A 81 -6.79 2.37 15.94
N HIS A 82 -6.19 2.88 14.88
CA HIS A 82 -4.95 3.67 14.87
C HIS A 82 -5.23 5.06 14.30
N PHE A 83 -5.56 6.03 15.16
CA PHE A 83 -6.07 7.33 14.69
C PHE A 83 -5.02 8.24 14.06
N GLU A 84 -3.75 7.91 14.14
CA GLU A 84 -2.69 8.49 13.30
C GLU A 84 -2.90 8.20 11.81
N HIS A 85 -3.68 7.15 11.50
CA HIS A 85 -4.11 6.78 10.16
C HIS A 85 -5.57 7.18 9.86
N LEU A 86 -6.14 8.13 10.61
CA LEU A 86 -7.45 8.72 10.32
C LEU A 86 -7.31 10.17 9.83
N HIS A 87 -7.92 10.46 8.68
CA HIS A 87 -7.99 11.79 8.12
C HIS A 87 -9.45 12.26 8.09
N CYS A 88 -9.78 13.22 8.95
CA CYS A 88 -10.99 14.02 8.82
C CYS A 88 -10.63 15.30 8.05
N ASP A 89 -11.41 15.69 7.04
CA ASP A 89 -11.28 17.04 6.50
C ASP A 89 -11.71 18.03 7.60
N GLY A 90 -10.74 18.72 8.22
CA GLY A 90 -10.95 19.57 9.40
C GLY A 90 -9.94 19.39 10.54
N GLN A 91 -10.32 19.86 11.74
CA GLN A 91 -9.43 20.11 12.88
C GLN A 91 -9.47 19.01 13.95
N ALA A 92 -9.77 17.76 13.59
CA ALA A 92 -9.76 16.66 14.54
C ALA A 92 -8.31 16.24 14.82
N ALA A 93 -7.75 16.73 15.93
CA ALA A 93 -6.42 16.34 16.39
C ALA A 93 -6.52 15.07 17.25
N PHE A 94 -6.32 13.91 16.63
CA PHE A 94 -6.26 12.63 17.35
C PHE A 94 -4.88 12.34 17.95
N CYS A 95 -3.88 13.15 17.61
CA CYS A 95 -2.52 13.05 18.12
C CYS A 95 -2.16 14.22 19.02
N ARG A 96 -1.46 13.92 20.11
CA ARG A 96 -0.88 14.86 21.08
C ARG A 96 0.63 14.61 21.13
N GLY A 97 1.39 15.46 20.44
CA GLY A 97 2.84 15.28 20.24
C GLY A 97 3.14 13.95 19.54
N ASP A 98 3.86 13.07 20.23
CA ASP A 98 4.26 11.74 19.74
C ASP A 98 3.29 10.62 20.10
N SER A 99 2.19 10.97 20.78
CA SER A 99 1.14 10.02 21.14
C SER A 99 -0.11 10.23 20.28
N CYS A 100 -0.80 9.15 19.91
CA CYS A 100 -2.05 9.19 19.17
C CYS A 100 -3.12 8.33 19.84
N LEU A 101 -4.37 8.69 19.61
CA LEU A 101 -5.51 7.94 20.10
C LEU A 101 -5.52 6.54 19.47
N HIS A 102 -5.59 5.52 20.32
CA HIS A 102 -5.86 4.13 19.95
C HIS A 102 -7.14 3.67 20.64
N GLU A 103 -7.97 2.94 19.90
CA GLU A 103 -9.18 2.32 20.45
C GLU A 103 -9.18 0.83 20.18
N GLU A 104 -9.52 0.03 21.20
CA GLU A 104 -9.64 -1.41 21.08
C GLU A 104 -11.11 -1.81 21.21
N TYR A 105 -11.59 -2.58 20.25
CA TYR A 105 -12.94 -3.10 20.18
C TYR A 105 -12.95 -4.62 20.29
N GLY A 106 -13.92 -5.16 21.02
CA GLY A 106 -14.14 -6.60 21.15
C GLY A 106 -15.46 -7.03 20.52
N SER A 107 -15.43 -8.09 19.72
CA SER A 107 -16.61 -8.72 19.15
C SER A 107 -17.29 -9.63 20.17
N THR A 108 -18.54 -9.32 20.50
CA THR A 108 -19.43 -10.13 21.34
C THR A 108 -20.71 -10.41 20.57
N ARG A 109 -20.98 -11.70 20.30
CA ARG A 109 -22.16 -12.14 19.50
C ARG A 109 -22.27 -11.45 18.13
N GLY A 110 -21.14 -11.21 17.48
CA GLY A 110 -21.09 -10.58 16.16
C GLY A 110 -21.16 -9.04 16.17
N HIS A 111 -21.20 -8.40 17.34
CA HIS A 111 -21.18 -6.96 17.47
C HIS A 111 -19.91 -6.49 18.17
N TYR A 112 -19.26 -5.47 17.62
CA TYR A 112 -18.10 -4.85 18.25
C TYR A 112 -18.51 -3.86 19.34
N ARG A 113 -17.76 -3.85 20.44
CA ARG A 113 -17.93 -2.89 21.54
C ARG A 113 -16.58 -2.33 21.93
N LEU A 114 -16.54 -1.03 22.22
CA LEU A 114 -15.33 -0.38 22.71
C LEU A 114 -14.93 -0.99 24.07
N LEU A 115 -13.72 -1.54 24.14
CA LEU A 115 -13.12 -2.10 25.35
C LEU A 115 -12.19 -1.08 26.02
N LYS A 116 -11.41 -0.37 25.21
CA LYS A 116 -10.36 0.55 25.70
C LYS A 116 -10.17 1.71 24.72
N SER A 117 -9.92 2.89 25.26
CA SER A 117 -9.53 4.10 24.52
C SER A 117 -8.36 4.74 25.27
N TYR A 118 -7.24 4.95 24.59
CA TYR A 118 -5.99 5.41 25.22
C TYR A 118 -5.09 6.14 24.22
N TYR A 119 -4.12 6.91 24.72
CA TYR A 119 -3.07 7.49 23.88
C TYR A 119 -1.82 6.62 23.98
N GLY A 120 -1.30 6.17 22.84
CA GLY A 120 -0.10 5.34 22.72
C GLY A 120 0.91 5.95 21.74
N SER A 121 2.08 5.35 21.58
CA SER A 121 3.05 5.82 20.59
C SER A 121 2.51 5.55 19.18
N LYS A 122 2.87 6.40 18.20
CA LYS A 122 2.46 6.26 16.78
C LYS A 122 2.84 4.94 16.11
N ASN A 123 3.72 4.14 16.71
CA ASN A 123 4.32 2.94 16.11
C ASN A 123 3.90 1.63 16.81
N ASP A 124 2.84 1.64 17.64
CA ASP A 124 2.42 0.49 18.47
C ASP A 124 1.45 -0.47 17.78
#